data_AF-A0A3B4TXS0-F1
#
_entry.id   AF-A0A3B4TXS0-F1
#
_cell.length_a   1.000
_cell.length_b   1.000
_cell.length_c   1.000
_cell.angle_alpha   90.00
_cell.angle_beta   90.00
_cell.angle_gamma   90.00
#
_symmetry.space_group_name_H-M   'P 1'
#
loop_
_entity.id
_entity.type
_entity.pdbx_description
1 polymer ?
#
loop_
_entity_poly.entity_id
_entity_poly.type
_entity_poly.pdbx_seq_one_letter_code
_entity_poly.pdbx_strand_id
1 'polypeptide(L)'
;RKMSRTEEVNKMTENVYKFTSQTRMSLFACHVTCVYHHQQGILDQFNPSLKNFVTMGKHYEKALTGVTVAAKGYFDALVKLGELASDSQGSKELGDTLFQMAEVHRQIQVQLEDVLKLFHSELLAQLEQKLELDIKYLTVC
;
A
#
# COMPACT_ATOMS: atom_id res chain seq x y z
N ARG A 1 -12.41 53.34 48.77
CA ARG A 1 -11.08 53.78 48.28
C ARG A 1 -11.15 53.83 46.76
N LYS A 2 -10.99 55.00 46.13
CA LYS A 2 -10.82 55.07 44.67
C LYS A 2 -9.40 54.58 44.36
N MET A 3 -9.28 53.61 43.45
CA MET A 3 -7.98 53.17 42.96
C MET A 3 -7.27 54.33 42.27
N SER A 4 -5.96 54.38 42.42
CA SER A 4 -5.11 55.29 41.66
C SER A 4 -5.14 54.90 40.19
N ARG A 5 -5.04 55.88 39.27
CA ARG A 5 -4.88 55.64 37.82
C ARG A 5 -3.77 54.63 37.52
N THR A 6 -2.71 54.63 38.33
CA THR A 6 -1.57 53.70 38.18
C THR A 6 -1.93 52.27 38.58
N GLU A 7 -2.80 52.09 39.57
CA GLU A 7 -3.29 50.76 39.99
C GLU A 7 -4.25 50.17 38.96
N GLU A 8 -5.07 50.99 38.31
CA GLU A 8 -5.94 50.56 37.21
C GLU A 8 -5.13 50.08 36.00
N VAL A 9 -4.08 50.82 35.63
CA VAL A 9 -3.18 50.44 34.52
C VAL A 9 -2.44 49.14 34.82
N ASN A 10 -1.92 48.97 36.05
CA ASN A 10 -1.25 47.73 36.45
C ASN A 10 -2.21 46.52 36.43
N LYS A 11 -3.43 46.68 36.96
CA LYS A 11 -4.45 45.62 36.95
C LYS A 11 -4.87 45.25 35.52
N MET A 12 -4.97 46.23 34.63
CA MET A 12 -5.30 45.99 33.23
C MET A 12 -4.15 45.28 32.49
N THR A 13 -2.90 45.63 32.80
CA THR A 13 -1.71 44.97 32.25
C THR A 13 -1.60 43.52 32.71
N GLU A 14 -1.85 43.23 33.98
CA GLU A 14 -1.94 41.86 34.51
C GLU A 14 -3.03 41.03 33.84
N ASN A 15 -4.20 41.64 33.61
CA ASN A 15 -5.31 40.96 32.94
C ASN A 15 -5.00 40.64 31.48
N VAL A 16 -4.32 41.55 30.77
CA VAL A 16 -3.83 41.29 29.40
C VAL A 16 -2.81 40.15 29.41
N TYR A 17 -1.83 40.15 30.32
CA TYR A 17 -0.87 39.05 30.44
C TYR A 17 -1.54 37.69 30.74
N LYS A 18 -2.51 37.66 31.67
CA LYS A 18 -3.28 36.45 31.99
C LYS A 18 -4.10 35.98 30.79
N PHE A 19 -4.77 36.90 30.09
CA PHE A 19 -5.56 36.58 28.90
C PHE A 19 -4.68 36.04 27.79
N THR A 20 -3.57 36.72 27.45
CA THR A 20 -2.63 36.26 26.42
C THR A 20 -1.99 34.91 26.80
N SER A 21 -1.66 34.68 28.07
CA SER A 21 -1.16 33.38 28.56
C SER A 21 -2.22 32.27 28.41
N GLN A 22 -3.47 32.55 28.81
CA GLN A 22 -4.60 31.63 28.69
C GLN A 22 -4.88 31.26 27.22
N THR A 23 -4.89 32.24 26.31
CA THR A 23 -5.12 32.02 24.87
C THR A 23 -3.97 31.24 24.21
N ARG A 24 -2.71 31.46 24.61
CA ARG A 24 -1.57 30.67 24.11
C ARG A 24 -1.65 29.21 24.58
N MET A 25 -2.04 29.00 25.84
CA MET A 25 -2.22 27.66 26.40
C MET A 25 -3.39 26.91 25.76
N SER A 26 -4.50 27.59 25.45
CA SER A 26 -5.63 26.97 24.75
C SER A 26 -5.31 26.64 23.29
N LEU A 27 -4.58 27.50 22.57
CA LEU A 27 -4.11 27.19 21.22
C LEU A 27 -3.16 25.99 21.21
N PHE A 28 -2.22 25.93 22.15
CA PHE A 28 -1.29 24.80 22.27
C PHE A 28 -2.03 23.51 22.58
N ALA A 29 -2.97 23.54 23.54
CA ALA A 29 -3.82 22.40 23.84
C ALA A 29 -4.60 21.94 22.60
N CYS A 30 -5.27 22.86 21.87
CA CYS A 30 -6.01 22.54 20.66
C CYS A 30 -5.13 21.89 19.58
N HIS A 31 -3.89 22.38 19.40
CA HIS A 31 -2.96 21.82 18.45
C HIS A 31 -2.52 20.40 18.85
N VAL A 32 -2.21 20.19 20.13
CA VAL A 32 -1.88 18.88 20.68
C VAL A 32 -3.05 17.91 20.51
N THR A 33 -4.28 18.30 20.88
CA THR A 33 -5.45 17.42 20.71
C THR A 33 -5.72 17.08 19.25
N CYS A 34 -5.54 18.04 18.32
CA CYS A 34 -5.73 17.82 16.90
C CYS A 34 -4.72 16.80 16.34
N VAL A 35 -3.44 16.91 16.73
CA VAL A 35 -2.39 15.96 16.35
C VAL A 35 -2.68 14.56 16.91
N TYR A 36 -3.07 14.46 18.18
CA TYR A 36 -3.46 13.18 18.80
C TYR A 36 -4.66 12.53 18.10
N HIS A 37 -5.70 13.31 17.79
CA HIS A 37 -6.90 12.79 17.14
C HIS A 37 -6.63 12.34 15.69
N HIS A 38 -5.71 13.01 15.01
CA HIS A 38 -5.26 12.60 13.67
C HIS A 38 -4.43 11.31 13.73
N GLN A 39 -3.51 11.17 14.68
CA GLN A 39 -2.73 9.95 14.87
C GLN A 39 -3.60 8.75 15.28
N GLN A 40 -4.61 8.94 16.13
CA GLN A 40 -5.60 7.91 16.43
C GLN A 40 -6.35 7.45 15.18
N GLY A 41 -6.75 8.35 14.28
CA GLY A 41 -7.39 7.97 13.02
C GLY A 41 -6.52 7.06 12.15
N ILE A 42 -5.20 7.28 12.14
CA ILE A 42 -4.24 6.45 11.40
C ILE A 42 -4.14 5.04 12.04
N LEU A 43 -3.97 4.98 13.36
CA LEU A 43 -3.82 3.74 14.11
C LEU A 43 -5.10 2.88 14.12
N ASP A 44 -6.26 3.51 14.35
CA ASP A 44 -7.50 2.80 14.62
C ASP A 44 -8.29 2.45 13.35
N GLN A 45 -8.11 3.20 12.26
CA GLN A 45 -8.85 2.99 11.01
C GLN A 45 -7.94 2.66 9.84
N PHE A 46 -6.99 3.54 9.51
CA PHE A 46 -6.20 3.38 8.29
C PHE A 46 -5.29 2.14 8.33
N ASN A 47 -4.54 1.95 9.41
CA ASN A 47 -3.59 0.84 9.55
C ASN A 47 -4.27 -0.55 9.52
N PRO A 48 -5.37 -0.79 10.25
CA PRO A 48 -6.15 -2.02 10.12
C PRO A 48 -6.68 -2.26 8.71
N SER A 49 -7.19 -1.22 8.04
CA SER A 49 -7.64 -1.32 6.65
C SER A 49 -6.49 -1.62 5.68
N LEU A 50 -5.34 -0.99 5.87
CA LEU A 50 -4.13 -1.24 5.07
C LEU A 50 -3.62 -2.68 5.27
N LYS A 51 -3.62 -3.19 6.51
CA LYS A 51 -3.26 -4.58 6.80
C LYS A 51 -4.16 -5.57 6.05
N ASN A 52 -5.47 -5.32 6.05
CA ASN A 52 -6.43 -6.13 5.32
C ASN A 52 -6.18 -6.03 3.81
N PHE A 53 -5.92 -4.84 3.29
CA PHE A 53 -5.59 -4.61 1.88
C PHE A 53 -4.34 -5.39 1.45
N VAL A 54 -3.23 -5.30 2.21
CA VAL A 54 -2.00 -6.08 1.96
C VAL A 54 -2.29 -7.58 1.97
N THR A 55 -3.11 -8.05 2.91
CA THR A 55 -3.52 -9.47 2.98
C THR A 55 -4.28 -9.90 1.72
N MET A 56 -5.22 -9.08 1.24
CA MET A 56 -5.92 -9.35 -0.02
C MET A 56 -4.98 -9.31 -1.22
N GLY A 57 -4.01 -8.39 -1.22
CA GLY A 57 -2.96 -8.33 -2.23
C GLY A 57 -2.12 -9.61 -2.30
N LYS A 58 -1.72 -10.16 -1.16
CA LYS A 58 -1.00 -11.46 -1.08
C LYS A 58 -1.85 -12.63 -1.60
N HIS A 59 -3.15 -12.64 -1.32
CA HIS A 59 -4.06 -13.64 -1.88
C HIS A 59 -4.19 -13.51 -3.40
N TYR A 60 -4.27 -12.28 -3.91
CA TYR A 60 -4.32 -12.00 -5.34
C TYR A 60 -3.04 -12.46 -6.05
N GLU A 61 -1.87 -12.12 -5.51
CA GLU A 61 -0.57 -12.60 -5.99
C GLU A 61 -0.54 -14.13 -6.06
N LYS A 62 -0.94 -14.81 -4.98
CA LYS A 62 -0.98 -16.27 -4.92
C LYS A 62 -1.90 -16.88 -5.99
N ALA A 63 -3.06 -16.27 -6.23
CA ALA A 63 -4.00 -16.74 -7.24
C ALA A 63 -3.39 -16.63 -8.65
N LEU A 64 -2.72 -15.51 -8.96
CA LEU A 64 -2.05 -15.31 -10.24
C LEU A 64 -0.87 -16.26 -10.45
N THR A 65 -0.10 -16.55 -9.40
CA THR A 65 0.93 -17.60 -9.44
C THR A 65 0.32 -18.98 -9.70
N GLY A 66 -0.84 -19.28 -9.12
CA GLY A 66 -1.58 -20.52 -9.41
C GLY A 66 -2.00 -20.64 -10.87
N VAL A 67 -2.50 -19.56 -11.47
CA VAL A 67 -2.85 -19.50 -12.89
C VAL A 67 -1.62 -19.75 -13.77
N THR A 68 -0.48 -19.12 -13.44
CA THR A 68 0.81 -19.33 -14.12
C THR A 68 1.22 -20.81 -14.16
N VAL A 69 1.11 -21.51 -13.02
CA VAL A 69 1.47 -22.94 -12.95
C VAL A 69 0.53 -23.79 -13.80
N ALA A 70 -0.77 -23.53 -13.75
CA ALA A 70 -1.75 -24.24 -14.57
C ALA A 70 -1.53 -23.98 -16.07
N ALA A 71 -1.26 -22.73 -16.45
CA ALA A 71 -1.00 -22.33 -17.82
C ALA A 71 0.25 -23.03 -18.38
N LYS A 72 1.32 -23.15 -17.58
CA LYS A 72 2.52 -23.90 -17.95
C LYS A 72 2.19 -25.33 -18.40
N GLY A 73 1.39 -26.06 -17.64
CA GLY A 73 1.00 -27.43 -18.01
C GLY A 73 0.21 -27.50 -19.33
N TYR A 74 -0.66 -26.52 -19.60
CA TYR A 74 -1.37 -26.41 -20.87
C TYR A 74 -0.40 -26.14 -22.04
N PHE A 75 0.57 -25.24 -21.87
CA PHE A 75 1.55 -24.91 -22.92
C PHE A 75 2.56 -26.04 -23.15
N ASP A 76 3.00 -26.75 -22.10
CA ASP A 76 3.86 -27.93 -22.24
C ASP A 76 3.17 -29.01 -23.10
N ALA A 77 1.85 -29.20 -22.90
CA ALA A 77 1.05 -30.10 -23.74
C ALA A 77 0.89 -29.58 -25.18
N LEU A 78 0.73 -28.26 -25.36
CA LEU A 78 0.65 -27.61 -26.66
C LEU A 78 1.93 -27.80 -27.48
N VAL A 79 3.10 -27.59 -26.86
CA VAL A 79 4.41 -27.80 -27.50
C VAL A 79 4.56 -29.26 -27.93
N LYS A 80 4.24 -30.21 -27.05
CA LYS A 80 4.28 -31.64 -27.38
C LYS A 80 3.37 -32.01 -28.56
N LEU A 81 2.20 -31.38 -28.66
CA LEU A 81 1.31 -31.58 -29.81
C LEU A 81 1.92 -30.99 -31.10
N GLY A 82 2.57 -29.83 -30.98
CA GLY A 82 3.32 -29.21 -32.07
C GLY A 82 4.45 -30.10 -32.59
N GLU A 83 5.19 -30.77 -31.71
CA GLU A 83 6.24 -31.74 -32.06
C GLU A 83 5.66 -32.91 -32.87
N LEU A 84 4.58 -33.53 -32.38
CA LEU A 84 3.92 -34.64 -33.09
C LEU A 84 3.40 -34.24 -34.48
N ALA A 85 2.83 -33.03 -34.60
CA ALA A 85 2.36 -32.52 -35.87
C ALA A 85 3.52 -32.21 -36.85
N SER A 86 4.61 -31.67 -36.33
CA SER A 86 5.83 -31.34 -37.11
C SER A 86 6.55 -32.58 -37.64
N ASP A 87 6.53 -33.68 -36.88
CA ASP A 87 7.12 -34.95 -37.29
C ASP A 87 6.25 -35.72 -38.31
N SER A 88 4.98 -35.31 -38.48
CA SER A 88 4.06 -35.96 -39.41
C SER A 88 4.33 -35.57 -40.87
N GLN A 89 3.99 -36.47 -41.81
CA GLN A 89 4.14 -36.22 -43.25
C GLN A 89 3.06 -35.29 -43.85
N GLY A 90 2.02 -34.93 -43.10
CA GLY A 90 0.87 -34.19 -43.63
C GLY A 90 0.39 -33.01 -42.77
N SER A 91 1.05 -32.71 -41.65
CA SER A 91 0.59 -31.65 -40.72
C SER A 91 1.73 -30.75 -40.22
N LYS A 92 2.81 -30.61 -40.99
CA LYS A 92 3.94 -29.76 -40.62
C LYS A 92 3.56 -28.30 -40.38
N GLU A 93 2.78 -27.70 -41.28
CA GLU A 93 2.31 -26.31 -41.14
C GLU A 93 1.45 -26.10 -39.89
N LEU A 94 0.72 -27.14 -39.47
CA LEU A 94 -0.02 -27.12 -38.21
C LEU A 94 0.93 -27.14 -37.01
N GLY A 95 2.01 -27.92 -37.07
CA GLY A 95 3.08 -27.90 -36.08
C GLY A 95 3.69 -26.51 -35.90
N ASP A 96 4.03 -25.84 -37.01
CA ASP A 96 4.54 -24.46 -36.99
C ASP A 96 3.54 -23.48 -36.36
N THR A 97 2.25 -23.64 -36.65
CA THR A 97 1.19 -22.82 -36.05
C THR A 97 1.10 -23.04 -34.53
N LEU A 98 1.16 -24.29 -34.07
CA LEU A 98 1.12 -24.62 -32.65
C LEU A 98 2.34 -24.07 -31.90
N PHE A 99 3.52 -24.08 -32.52
CA PHE A 99 4.71 -23.46 -31.95
C PHE A 99 4.62 -21.93 -31.87
N GLN A 100 4.05 -21.28 -32.89
CA GLN A 100 3.77 -19.83 -32.81
C GLN A 100 2.82 -19.50 -31.67
N MET A 101 1.76 -20.30 -31.48
CA MET A 101 0.84 -20.14 -30.35
C MET A 101 1.57 -20.32 -29.00
N ALA A 102 2.42 -21.34 -28.88
CA ALA A 102 3.21 -21.57 -27.67
C ALA A 102 4.17 -20.41 -27.36
N GLU A 103 4.82 -19.83 -28.39
CA GLU A 103 5.74 -18.70 -28.20
C GLU A 103 5.01 -17.42 -27.79
N VAL A 104 3.85 -17.11 -28.39
CA VAL A 104 3.00 -15.99 -27.94
C VAL A 104 2.64 -16.14 -26.47
N HIS A 105 2.27 -17.36 -26.06
CA HIS A 105 1.96 -17.64 -24.66
C HIS A 105 3.18 -17.54 -23.73
N ARG A 106 4.36 -17.97 -24.17
CA ARG A 106 5.62 -17.79 -23.42
C ARG A 106 5.89 -16.30 -23.15
N GLN A 107 5.67 -15.43 -24.13
CA GLN A 107 5.88 -13.99 -23.99
C GLN A 107 4.89 -13.36 -22.99
N ILE A 108 3.61 -13.75 -23.06
CA ILE A 108 2.59 -13.31 -22.08
C ILE A 108 2.98 -13.77 -20.68
N GLN A 109 3.46 -15.00 -20.53
CA GLN A 109 3.85 -15.58 -19.25
C GLN A 109 5.03 -14.82 -18.62
N VAL A 110 6.06 -14.50 -19.41
CA VAL A 110 7.21 -13.70 -18.95
C VAL A 110 6.75 -12.32 -18.48
N GLN A 111 5.91 -11.63 -19.25
CA GLN A 111 5.39 -10.31 -18.87
C GLN A 111 4.58 -10.37 -17.57
N LEU A 112 3.72 -11.39 -17.42
CA LEU A 112 2.94 -11.57 -16.19
C LEU A 112 3.84 -11.80 -14.98
N GLU A 113 4.86 -12.63 -15.10
CA GLU A 113 5.80 -12.90 -14.01
C GLU A 113 6.58 -11.64 -13.59
N ASP A 114 6.99 -10.81 -14.54
CA ASP A 114 7.70 -9.57 -14.22
C ASP A 114 6.77 -8.56 -13.55
N VAL A 115 5.53 -8.44 -14.00
CA VAL A 115 4.51 -7.61 -13.33
C VAL A 115 4.23 -8.11 -11.92
N LEU A 116 4.15 -9.43 -11.70
CA LEU A 116 3.96 -10.01 -10.37
C LEU A 116 5.13 -9.71 -9.42
N LYS A 117 6.38 -9.77 -9.91
CA LYS A 117 7.56 -9.39 -9.12
C LYS A 117 7.49 -7.93 -8.69
N LEU A 118 7.08 -7.01 -9.58
CA LEU A 118 6.93 -5.60 -9.25
C LEU A 118 5.78 -5.38 -8.26
N PHE A 119 4.64 -6.03 -8.46
CA PHE A 119 3.51 -5.98 -7.54
C PHE A 119 3.91 -6.41 -6.12
N HIS A 120 4.69 -7.48 -6.00
CA HIS A 120 5.20 -7.94 -4.72
C HIS A 120 6.21 -6.96 -4.11
N SER A 121 7.28 -6.65 -4.84
CA SER A 121 8.45 -5.94 -4.29
C SER A 121 8.25 -4.43 -4.16
N GLU A 122 7.54 -3.80 -5.10
CA GLU A 122 7.36 -2.35 -5.10
C GLU A 122 6.09 -1.90 -4.40
N LEU A 123 5.04 -2.74 -4.39
CA LEU A 123 3.77 -2.38 -3.78
C LEU A 123 3.54 -3.09 -2.44
N LEU A 124 3.45 -4.41 -2.43
CA LEU A 124 3.10 -5.13 -1.19
C LEU A 124 4.18 -4.98 -0.11
N ALA A 125 5.46 -5.17 -0.45
CA ALA A 125 6.55 -5.06 0.51
C ALA A 125 6.71 -3.63 1.06
N GLN A 126 6.56 -2.60 0.23
CA GLN A 126 6.64 -1.21 0.69
C GLN A 126 5.48 -0.83 1.61
N LEU A 127 4.26 -1.28 1.30
CA LEU A 127 3.09 -1.04 2.16
C LEU A 127 3.22 -1.75 3.51
N GLU A 128 3.72 -2.99 3.51
CA GLU A 128 3.95 -3.77 4.73
C GLU A 128 5.04 -3.13 5.60
N GLN A 129 6.17 -2.74 5.01
CA GLN A 129 7.23 -2.03 5.73
C GLN A 129 6.71 -0.72 6.34
N LYS A 130 5.95 0.07 5.58
CA LYS A 130 5.39 1.33 6.09
C LYS A 130 4.41 1.10 7.24
N LEU A 131 3.57 0.08 7.13
CA LEU A 131 2.64 -0.30 8.21
C LEU A 131 3.39 -0.71 9.48
N GLU A 132 4.47 -1.48 9.37
CA GLU A 132 5.30 -1.86 10.52
C GLU A 132 5.94 -0.65 11.21
N LEU A 133 6.45 0.31 10.43
CA LEU A 133 6.99 1.56 10.97
C LEU A 133 5.89 2.37 11.67
N ASP A 134 4.72 2.52 11.05
CA ASP A 134 3.62 3.28 11.65
C ASP A 134 3.15 2.66 12.97
N ILE A 135 3.03 1.33 13.05
CA ILE A 135 2.73 0.64 14.32
C ILE A 135 3.83 0.88 15.36
N LYS A 136 5.10 0.82 14.97
CA LYS A 136 6.22 0.98 15.90
C LYS A 136 6.34 2.40 16.45
N TYR A 137 6.12 3.42 15.62
CA TYR A 137 6.39 4.81 15.98
C TYR A 137 5.15 5.56 16.47
N LEU A 138 3.95 5.22 15.99
CA LEU A 138 2.72 5.92 16.42
C LEU A 138 2.14 5.34 17.70
N THR A 139 2.34 4.04 18.00
CA THR A 139 1.82 3.41 19.23
C THR A 139 2.61 3.79 20.49
N VAL A 140 3.81 4.36 20.33
CA VAL A 140 4.72 4.72 21.43
C VAL A 140 4.60 6.22 21.82
N CYS A 141 3.82 7.00 21.08
CA CYS A 141 3.55 8.42 21.32
C CYS A 141 2.24 8.65 22.07
#